data_AF-A0A0Q9I2I1-F1
#
_entry.id   AF-A0A0Q9I2I1-F1
#
_cell.length_a   1.000
_cell.length_b   1.000
_cell.length_c   1.000
_cell.angle_alpha   90.00
_cell.angle_beta   90.00
_cell.angle_gamma   90.00
#
_symmetry.space_group_name_H-M   'P 1'
#
loop_
_entity.id
_entity.type
_entity.pdbx_description
1 polymer ?
#
loop_
_entity_poly.entity_id
_entity_poly.type
_entity_poly.pdbx_seq_one_letter_code
_entity_poly.pdbx_strand_id
1 'polypeptide(L)'
;MRILMVLVPDRDLPGHLRLERFIAPYYTFLEAGAEVIVASPEGGFVFDRLSSLEDVPVALGERFKADARLHEVITDTLAIGQVFPEDFDAAFCVGVVGRLWEAAAPPDPAAAAAPLLARFLSAGKAVATIPSPMDLYPGGAGNGVLITGDAAGSPDKAAHALLAALGACRTAALEAAASLGQRSHLDELLDEALIETFPASDPITHSDFR
;
A
#
# COMPACT_ATOMS: atom_id res chain seq x y z
N MET A 1 3.72 -11.13 -8.80
CA MET A 1 3.72 -10.01 -7.84
C MET A 1 2.29 -9.80 -7.41
N ARG A 2 2.02 -9.90 -6.11
CA ARG A 2 0.69 -9.77 -5.50
C ARG A 2 0.68 -8.49 -4.67
N ILE A 3 -0.18 -7.55 -5.04
CA ILE A 3 -0.31 -6.26 -4.36
C ILE A 3 -1.66 -6.22 -3.66
N LEU A 4 -1.64 -5.95 -2.36
CA LEU A 4 -2.83 -5.64 -1.61
C LEU A 4 -3.16 -4.16 -1.78
N MET A 5 -4.35 -3.83 -2.27
CA MET A 5 -4.88 -2.48 -2.19
C MET A 5 -5.88 -2.40 -1.04
N VAL A 6 -5.67 -1.46 -0.12
CA VAL A 6 -6.54 -1.27 1.05
C VAL A 6 -7.35 0.01 0.87
N LEU A 7 -8.67 -0.09 0.87
CA LEU A 7 -9.58 1.05 0.74
C LEU A 7 -10.15 1.37 2.10
N VAL A 8 -9.77 2.53 2.65
CA VAL A 8 -10.16 2.93 3.99
C VAL A 8 -10.99 4.20 3.93
N PRO A 9 -12.32 4.06 3.91
CA PRO A 9 -13.19 5.22 3.91
C PRO A 9 -13.23 5.88 5.30
N ASP A 10 -13.08 7.20 5.36
CA ASP A 10 -13.65 8.07 6.37
C ASP A 10 -15.16 7.81 6.50
N ARG A 11 -15.56 7.38 7.69
CA ARG A 11 -16.93 6.96 8.01
C ARG A 11 -17.88 8.15 8.14
N ASP A 12 -17.35 9.31 8.52
CA ASP A 12 -18.14 10.50 8.81
C ASP A 12 -18.35 11.37 7.56
N LEU A 13 -17.66 11.04 6.45
CA LEU A 13 -17.70 11.81 5.20
C LEU A 13 -17.98 10.89 3.98
N PRO A 14 -19.23 10.53 3.67
CA PRO A 14 -19.55 9.76 2.46
C PRO A 14 -18.99 10.41 1.19
N GLY A 15 -18.38 9.62 0.29
CA GLY A 15 -17.81 10.10 -0.99
C GLY A 15 -16.43 10.77 -0.88
N HIS A 16 -15.81 10.79 0.30
CA HIS A 16 -14.44 11.30 0.46
C HIS A 16 -13.37 10.36 -0.14
N LEU A 17 -13.68 9.06 -0.34
CA LEU A 17 -12.73 8.12 -0.93
C LEU A 17 -12.71 8.36 -2.44
N ARG A 18 -11.81 9.23 -2.87
CA ARG A 18 -11.68 9.70 -4.25
C ARG A 18 -11.46 8.53 -5.21
N LEU A 19 -12.42 8.30 -6.10
CA LEU A 19 -12.42 7.18 -7.05
C LEU A 19 -11.17 7.19 -7.93
N GLU A 20 -10.74 8.37 -8.40
CA GLU A 20 -9.53 8.52 -9.21
C GLU A 20 -8.26 8.10 -8.47
N ARG A 21 -8.22 8.27 -7.14
CA ARG A 21 -7.07 7.88 -6.31
C ARG A 21 -6.96 6.37 -6.13
N PHE A 22 -8.04 5.64 -6.38
CA PHE A 22 -8.05 4.18 -6.38
C PHE A 22 -7.81 3.61 -7.78
N ILE A 23 -8.59 4.03 -8.78
CA ILE A 23 -8.58 3.36 -10.08
C ILE A 23 -7.31 3.67 -10.89
N ALA A 24 -6.67 4.83 -10.70
CA ALA A 24 -5.38 5.13 -11.33
C ALA A 24 -4.30 4.12 -10.91
N PRO A 25 -3.95 3.99 -9.62
CA PRO A 25 -2.93 3.02 -9.20
C PRO A 25 -3.36 1.57 -9.46
N TYR A 26 -4.67 1.25 -9.37
CA TYR A 26 -5.17 -0.08 -9.74
C TYR A 26 -4.77 -0.47 -11.16
N TYR A 27 -5.02 0.41 -12.15
CA TYR A 27 -4.64 0.14 -13.52
C TYR A 27 -3.13 0.14 -13.75
N THR A 28 -2.38 1.01 -13.08
CA THR A 28 -0.92 1.00 -13.11
C THR A 28 -0.35 -0.36 -12.64
N PHE A 29 -0.93 -0.95 -11.59
CA PHE A 29 -0.53 -2.28 -11.12
C PHE A 29 -0.90 -3.40 -12.10
N LEU A 30 -2.10 -3.36 -12.68
CA LEU A 30 -2.50 -4.34 -13.70
C LEU A 30 -1.61 -4.28 -14.94
N GLU A 31 -1.24 -3.09 -15.38
CA GLU A 31 -0.35 -2.87 -16.53
C GLU A 31 1.08 -3.37 -16.26
N ALA A 32 1.51 -3.33 -15.00
CA ALA A 32 2.75 -3.95 -14.55
C ALA A 32 2.67 -5.49 -14.37
N GLY A 33 1.51 -6.10 -14.66
CA GLY A 33 1.29 -7.54 -14.53
C GLY A 33 1.13 -8.02 -13.08
N ALA A 34 0.79 -7.11 -12.17
CA ALA A 34 0.52 -7.48 -10.78
C ALA A 34 -0.87 -8.13 -10.64
N GLU A 35 -0.96 -9.11 -9.73
CA GLU A 35 -2.23 -9.58 -9.20
C GLU A 35 -2.66 -8.60 -8.10
N VAL A 36 -3.80 -7.94 -8.28
CA VAL A 36 -4.32 -6.95 -7.33
C VAL A 36 -5.50 -7.52 -6.56
N ILE A 37 -5.39 -7.52 -5.24
CA ILE A 37 -6.46 -7.91 -4.32
C ILE A 37 -6.87 -6.68 -3.54
N VAL A 38 -8.18 -6.47 -3.38
CA VAL A 38 -8.71 -5.30 -2.67
C VAL A 38 -9.29 -5.71 -1.32
N ALA A 39 -8.94 -4.97 -0.28
CA ALA A 39 -9.48 -5.11 1.07
C ALA A 39 -10.05 -3.79 1.59
N SER A 40 -10.98 -3.88 2.54
CA SER A 40 -11.55 -2.77 3.28
C SER A 40 -11.75 -3.14 4.76
N PRO A 41 -12.00 -2.18 5.67
CA PRO A 41 -12.12 -2.47 7.10
C PRO A 41 -13.08 -3.63 7.43
N GLU A 42 -14.27 -3.62 6.81
CA GLU A 42 -15.32 -4.62 7.06
C GLU A 42 -15.45 -5.66 5.94
N GLY A 43 -14.79 -5.45 4.79
CA GLY A 43 -14.97 -6.27 3.59
C GLY A 43 -16.28 -5.94 2.85
N GLY A 44 -16.51 -6.64 1.74
CA GLY A 44 -17.71 -6.50 0.93
C GLY A 44 -17.74 -5.22 0.07
N PHE A 45 -18.94 -4.66 -0.07
CA PHE A 45 -19.23 -3.59 -1.04
C PHE A 45 -18.76 -2.22 -0.55
N VAL A 46 -17.89 -1.57 -1.33
CA VAL A 46 -17.35 -0.24 -0.99
C VAL A 46 -17.72 0.87 -1.99
N PHE A 47 -18.58 0.58 -2.97
CA PHE A 47 -18.93 1.54 -4.02
C PHE A 47 -19.61 2.81 -3.50
N ASP A 48 -20.45 2.70 -2.46
CA ASP A 48 -21.16 3.83 -1.84
C ASP A 48 -20.22 4.81 -1.13
N ARG A 49 -18.96 4.41 -0.90
CA ARG A 49 -17.92 5.23 -0.28
C ARG A 49 -17.04 5.95 -1.28
N LEU A 50 -17.03 5.51 -2.54
CA LEU A 50 -16.25 6.11 -3.61
C LEU A 50 -16.89 7.43 -4.08
N SER A 51 -16.05 8.41 -4.44
CA SER A 51 -16.52 9.66 -5.03
C SER A 51 -17.18 9.44 -6.40
N SER A 52 -17.91 10.45 -6.89
CA SER A 52 -18.57 10.37 -8.19
C SER A 52 -17.55 10.31 -9.34
N LEU A 53 -18.01 9.82 -10.49
CA LEU A 53 -17.23 9.80 -11.74
C LEU A 53 -16.96 11.20 -12.32
N GLU A 54 -17.63 12.23 -11.83
CA GLU A 54 -17.47 13.61 -12.33
C GLU A 54 -16.09 14.18 -11.98
N ASP A 55 -15.48 13.69 -10.89
CA ASP A 55 -14.14 14.05 -10.42
C ASP A 55 -13.02 13.25 -11.11
N VAL A 56 -13.36 12.29 -11.96
CA VAL A 56 -12.42 11.36 -12.58
C VAL A 56 -12.04 11.84 -13.99
N PRO A 57 -10.75 11.80 -14.37
CA PRO A 57 -10.33 12.05 -15.75
C PRO A 57 -11.12 11.19 -16.76
N VAL A 58 -11.60 11.80 -17.85
CA VAL A 58 -12.54 11.17 -18.80
C VAL A 58 -12.08 9.78 -19.25
N ALA A 59 -10.85 9.65 -19.73
CA ALA A 59 -10.33 8.37 -20.22
C ALA A 59 -10.31 7.27 -19.13
N LEU A 60 -10.02 7.65 -17.89
CA LEU A 60 -9.98 6.74 -16.76
C LEU A 60 -11.40 6.33 -16.32
N GLY A 61 -12.34 7.29 -16.35
CA GLY A 61 -13.75 7.05 -16.06
C GLY A 61 -14.44 6.18 -17.11
N GLU A 62 -14.12 6.34 -18.40
CA GLU A 62 -14.61 5.47 -19.48
C GLU A 62 -14.12 4.04 -19.31
N ARG A 63 -12.83 3.86 -18.99
CA ARG A 63 -12.27 2.54 -18.70
C ARG A 63 -12.95 1.90 -17.50
N PHE A 64 -13.10 2.64 -16.40
CA PHE A 64 -13.79 2.18 -15.20
C PHE A 64 -15.21 1.68 -15.52
N LYS A 65 -16.01 2.49 -16.24
CA LYS A 65 -17.39 2.13 -16.61
C LYS A 65 -17.48 0.82 -17.41
N ALA A 66 -16.48 0.54 -18.24
CA ALA A 66 -16.44 -0.67 -19.07
C ALA A 66 -15.87 -1.90 -18.35
N ASP A 67 -15.27 -1.73 -17.17
CA ASP A 67 -14.50 -2.77 -16.49
C ASP A 67 -15.36 -3.54 -15.48
N ALA A 68 -16.06 -4.57 -15.95
CA ALA A 68 -16.88 -5.44 -15.09
C ALA A 68 -16.06 -6.09 -13.96
N ARG A 69 -14.79 -6.43 -14.21
CA ARG A 69 -13.93 -7.08 -13.22
C ARG A 69 -13.60 -6.13 -12.07
N LEU A 70 -13.29 -4.88 -12.38
CA LEU A 70 -13.05 -3.87 -11.34
C LEU A 70 -14.31 -3.63 -10.50
N HIS A 71 -15.50 -3.62 -11.12
CA HIS A 71 -16.77 -3.50 -10.39
C HIS A 71 -17.01 -4.70 -9.45
N GLU A 72 -16.69 -5.92 -9.86
CA GLU A 72 -16.74 -7.10 -8.98
C GLU A 72 -15.76 -6.96 -7.82
N VAL A 73 -14.52 -6.56 -8.10
CA VAL A 73 -13.46 -6.37 -7.10
C VAL A 73 -13.85 -5.38 -6.00
N ILE A 74 -14.50 -4.26 -6.34
CA ILE A 74 -14.98 -3.28 -5.34
C ILE A 74 -16.32 -3.66 -4.70
N THR A 75 -16.99 -4.69 -5.22
CA THR A 75 -18.23 -5.23 -4.63
C THR A 75 -17.95 -6.31 -3.60
N ASP A 76 -16.85 -7.03 -3.75
CA ASP A 76 -16.48 -8.17 -2.90
C ASP A 76 -15.04 -8.02 -2.37
N THR A 77 -14.81 -6.92 -1.62
CA THR A 77 -13.50 -6.69 -0.98
C THR A 77 -13.27 -7.65 0.19
N LEU A 78 -12.02 -8.05 0.44
CA LEU A 78 -11.69 -8.79 1.65
C LEU A 78 -11.85 -7.89 2.89
N ALA A 79 -12.24 -8.47 4.02
CA ALA A 79 -12.11 -7.76 5.28
C ALA A 79 -10.62 -7.70 5.69
N ILE A 80 -10.16 -6.57 6.24
CA ILE A 80 -8.77 -6.42 6.72
C ILE A 80 -8.36 -7.54 7.69
N GLY A 81 -9.29 -8.03 8.52
CA GLY A 81 -9.05 -9.14 9.44
C GLY A 81 -8.76 -10.50 8.78
N GLN A 82 -9.03 -10.63 7.48
CA GLN A 82 -8.75 -11.83 6.68
C GLN A 82 -7.43 -11.72 5.90
N VAL A 83 -6.71 -10.61 6.04
CA VAL A 83 -5.48 -10.34 5.29
C VAL A 83 -4.26 -10.77 6.11
N PHE A 84 -3.43 -11.60 5.47
CA PHE A 84 -2.12 -12.02 5.95
C PHE A 84 -1.05 -11.37 5.08
N PRO A 85 -0.15 -10.52 5.63
CA PRO A 85 0.88 -9.84 4.86
C PRO A 85 1.75 -10.80 4.04
N GLU A 86 1.93 -12.03 4.51
CA GLU A 86 2.72 -13.08 3.88
C GLU A 86 2.23 -13.43 2.46
N ASP A 87 0.93 -13.26 2.18
CA ASP A 87 0.31 -13.55 0.88
C ASP A 87 0.55 -12.48 -0.20
N PHE A 88 1.22 -11.38 0.17
CA PHE A 88 1.39 -10.19 -0.67
C PHE A 88 2.84 -9.71 -0.66
N ASP A 89 3.28 -9.11 -1.77
CA ASP A 89 4.62 -8.52 -1.87
C ASP A 89 4.65 -7.08 -1.32
N ALA A 90 3.51 -6.37 -1.39
CA ALA A 90 3.36 -4.99 -0.94
C ALA A 90 1.91 -4.62 -0.63
N ALA A 91 1.73 -3.49 0.07
CA ALA A 91 0.43 -2.89 0.32
C ALA A 91 0.33 -1.46 -0.22
N PHE A 92 -0.83 -1.09 -0.77
CA PHE A 92 -1.15 0.25 -1.24
C PHE A 92 -2.49 0.70 -0.63
N CYS A 93 -2.43 1.58 0.35
CA CYS A 93 -3.60 2.09 1.05
C CYS A 93 -4.11 3.38 0.41
N VAL A 94 -5.41 3.41 0.12
CA VAL A 94 -6.12 4.62 -0.31
C VAL A 94 -7.12 5.02 0.78
N GLY A 95 -7.00 6.25 1.28
CA GLY A 95 -7.89 6.81 2.29
C GLY A 95 -7.23 7.03 3.65
N VAL A 96 -8.02 6.90 4.73
CA VAL A 96 -7.60 7.26 6.09
C VAL A 96 -6.89 6.09 6.76
N VAL A 97 -5.62 6.24 7.15
CA VAL A 97 -4.88 5.14 7.79
C VAL A 97 -5.00 5.19 9.32
N GLY A 98 -5.11 6.39 9.90
CA GLY A 98 -5.03 6.60 11.34
C GLY A 98 -3.58 6.70 11.83
N ARG A 99 -3.30 6.10 13.00
CA ARG A 99 -2.03 6.26 13.72
C ARG A 99 -1.18 5.01 13.61
N LEU A 100 -0.08 5.09 12.86
CA LEU A 100 0.85 3.97 12.69
C LEU A 100 1.69 3.81 13.96
N TRP A 101 1.90 2.57 14.40
CA TRP A 101 2.66 2.20 15.63
C TRP A 101 2.02 2.60 16.97
N GLU A 102 0.76 3.04 16.99
CA GLU A 102 0.07 3.31 18.26
C GLU A 102 -0.21 1.99 19.00
N ALA A 103 0.29 1.89 20.24
CA ALA A 103 0.14 0.69 21.07
C ALA A 103 -1.28 0.47 21.61
N ALA A 104 -2.11 1.52 21.60
CA ALA A 104 -3.52 1.42 21.96
C ALA A 104 -4.30 0.91 20.74
N ALA A 105 -5.03 -0.20 20.90
CA ALA A 105 -5.95 -0.65 19.87
C ALA A 105 -6.98 0.47 19.64
N PRO A 106 -7.09 1.01 18.42
CA PRO A 106 -8.01 2.07 18.17
C PRO A 106 -9.44 1.53 18.29
N PRO A 107 -10.37 2.27 18.92
CA PRO A 107 -11.78 1.87 18.98
C PRO A 107 -12.50 2.05 17.62
N ASP A 108 -11.82 2.65 16.63
CA ASP A 108 -12.38 3.03 15.35
C ASP A 108 -11.99 2.01 14.24
N PRO A 109 -12.96 1.41 13.52
CA PRO A 109 -12.72 0.59 12.34
C PRO A 109 -11.89 1.29 11.25
N ALA A 110 -11.95 2.62 11.12
CA ALA A 110 -11.11 3.36 10.17
C ALA A 110 -9.61 3.27 10.51
N ALA A 111 -9.28 3.03 11.78
CA ALA A 111 -7.92 2.82 12.22
C ALA A 111 -7.49 1.33 12.19
N ALA A 112 -8.32 0.44 11.63
CA ALA A 112 -7.96 -0.97 11.43
C ALA A 112 -6.86 -1.16 10.38
N ALA A 113 -6.65 -0.18 9.50
CA ALA A 113 -5.59 -0.22 8.50
C ALA A 113 -4.19 -0.04 9.09
N ALA A 114 -4.00 0.85 10.07
CA ALA A 114 -2.69 1.11 10.66
C ALA A 114 -2.01 -0.17 11.22
N PRO A 115 -2.67 -1.03 12.02
CA PRO A 115 -2.09 -2.29 12.46
C PRO A 115 -1.71 -3.23 11.32
N LEU A 116 -2.54 -3.30 10.26
CA LEU A 116 -2.23 -4.12 9.08
C LEU A 116 -0.98 -3.59 8.38
N LEU A 117 -0.92 -2.29 8.09
CA LEU A 117 0.21 -1.67 7.40
C LEU A 117 1.50 -1.76 8.24
N ALA A 118 1.40 -1.63 9.57
CA ALA A 118 2.51 -1.86 10.48
C ALA A 118 3.06 -3.30 10.35
N ARG A 119 2.19 -4.31 10.23
CA ARG A 119 2.63 -5.71 9.99
C ARG A 119 3.36 -5.88 8.65
N PHE A 120 2.90 -5.22 7.58
CA PHE A 120 3.62 -5.21 6.30
C PHE A 120 5.02 -4.60 6.45
N LEU A 121 5.12 -3.43 7.10
CA LEU A 121 6.39 -2.74 7.34
C LEU A 121 7.32 -3.54 8.26
N SER A 122 6.80 -4.20 9.29
CA SER A 122 7.58 -5.09 10.15
C SER A 122 8.14 -6.30 9.39
N ALA A 123 7.40 -6.78 8.38
CA ALA A 123 7.81 -7.87 7.49
C ALA A 123 8.72 -7.39 6.34
N GLY A 124 9.31 -6.19 6.45
CA GLY A 124 10.21 -5.64 5.43
C GLY A 124 9.54 -5.21 4.13
N LYS A 125 8.21 -5.21 4.05
CA LYS A 125 7.48 -4.99 2.79
C LYS A 125 7.31 -3.50 2.49
N ALA A 126 7.21 -3.19 1.20
CA ALA A 126 6.91 -1.85 0.76
C ALA A 126 5.42 -1.53 0.98
N VAL A 127 5.14 -0.35 1.54
CA VAL A 127 3.79 0.16 1.81
C VAL A 127 3.67 1.58 1.26
N ALA A 128 2.58 1.84 0.53
CA ALA A 128 2.22 3.19 0.10
C ALA A 128 0.88 3.64 0.72
N THR A 129 0.74 4.91 1.09
CA THR A 129 -0.51 5.45 1.70
C THR A 129 -0.91 6.80 1.11
N ILE A 130 -2.10 6.90 0.52
CA ILE A 130 -2.57 8.07 -0.26
C ILE A 130 -4.06 8.38 -0.02
N PRO A 131 -4.47 9.61 0.32
CA PRO A 131 -3.62 10.66 0.88
C PRO A 131 -3.01 10.19 2.20
N SER A 132 -2.03 10.92 2.71
CA SER A 132 -1.37 10.55 3.97
C SER A 132 -1.72 11.49 5.14
N PRO A 133 -2.99 11.66 5.55
CA PRO A 133 -3.28 12.10 6.91
C PRO A 133 -3.01 10.90 7.84
N MET A 134 -1.74 10.61 8.06
CA MET A 134 -1.27 9.56 8.94
C MET A 134 -0.41 10.19 10.02
N ASP A 135 -0.70 9.87 11.27
CA ASP A 135 0.20 10.18 12.37
C ASP A 135 1.25 9.06 12.47
N LEU A 136 2.52 9.43 12.26
CA LEU A 136 3.66 8.52 12.42
C LEU A 136 4.17 8.61 13.86
N TYR A 137 3.88 7.60 14.68
CA TYR A 137 4.53 7.44 15.98
C TYR A 137 5.99 6.94 15.80
N PRO A 138 6.85 7.05 16.83
CA PRO A 138 8.23 6.56 16.76
C PRO A 138 8.25 5.08 16.32
N GLY A 139 8.70 4.86 15.09
CA GLY A 139 8.63 3.57 14.38
C GLY A 139 8.81 3.73 12.87
N GLY A 140 8.41 4.88 12.30
CA GLY A 140 8.70 5.23 10.90
C GLY A 140 8.27 4.15 9.92
N ALA A 141 9.18 3.74 9.02
CA ALA A 141 8.96 2.65 8.07
C ALA A 141 9.24 1.24 8.64
N GLY A 142 9.61 1.12 9.92
CA GLY A 142 10.05 -0.15 10.48
C GLY A 142 11.23 -0.74 9.69
N ASN A 143 11.10 -1.99 9.25
CA ASN A 143 12.08 -2.69 8.42
C ASN A 143 11.79 -2.56 6.91
N GLY A 144 10.68 -1.92 6.54
CA GLY A 144 10.21 -1.85 5.16
C GLY A 144 10.44 -0.48 4.52
N VAL A 145 9.71 -0.25 3.44
CA VAL A 145 9.72 1.03 2.71
C VAL A 145 8.35 1.68 2.85
N LEU A 146 8.29 2.92 3.33
CA LEU A 146 7.05 3.68 3.44
C LEU A 146 7.02 4.81 2.40
N ILE A 147 6.00 4.80 1.55
CA ILE A 147 5.75 5.80 0.49
C ILE A 147 4.49 6.58 0.86
N THR A 148 4.61 7.90 1.00
CA THR A 148 3.47 8.76 1.34
C THR A 148 3.29 9.88 0.31
N GLY A 149 2.07 10.40 0.21
CA GLY A 149 1.77 11.53 -0.65
C GLY A 149 0.33 12.01 -0.49
N ASP A 150 0.10 13.30 -0.72
CA ASP A 150 -1.22 13.92 -0.56
C ASP A 150 -1.66 14.74 -1.79
N ALA A 151 -0.74 15.01 -2.73
CA ALA A 151 -1.06 15.76 -3.93
C ALA A 151 -2.01 14.98 -4.85
N ALA A 152 -2.79 15.69 -5.67
CA ALA A 152 -3.74 15.07 -6.60
C ALA A 152 -3.08 14.04 -7.54
N GLY A 153 -1.83 14.27 -7.96
CA GLY A 153 -1.05 13.34 -8.78
C GLY A 153 -0.20 12.32 -8.01
N SER A 154 -0.30 12.28 -6.68
CA SER A 154 0.43 11.33 -5.85
C SER A 154 0.04 9.86 -6.03
N PRO A 155 -1.23 9.47 -6.29
CA PRO A 155 -1.60 8.06 -6.40
C PRO A 155 -0.79 7.28 -7.44
N ASP A 156 -0.72 7.80 -8.67
CA ASP A 156 -0.01 7.13 -9.77
C ASP A 156 1.51 7.11 -9.55
N LYS A 157 2.08 8.21 -9.04
CA LYS A 157 3.50 8.29 -8.68
C LYS A 157 3.86 7.31 -7.56
N ALA A 158 2.98 7.18 -6.56
CA ALA A 158 3.18 6.25 -5.46
C ALA A 158 3.10 4.79 -5.94
N ALA A 159 2.21 4.48 -6.89
CA ALA A 159 2.16 3.15 -7.50
C ALA A 159 3.45 2.82 -8.25
N HIS A 160 3.95 3.75 -9.07
CA HIS A 160 5.24 3.58 -9.75
C HIS A 160 6.40 3.44 -8.77
N ALA A 161 6.42 4.21 -7.68
CA ALA A 161 7.43 4.10 -6.65
C ALA A 161 7.37 2.74 -5.93
N LEU A 162 6.16 2.23 -5.65
CA LEU A 162 5.96 0.91 -5.04
C LEU A 162 6.46 -0.20 -5.97
N LEU A 163 6.12 -0.12 -7.26
CA LEU A 163 6.60 -1.05 -8.28
C LEU A 163 8.12 -1.01 -8.42
N ALA A 164 8.72 0.18 -8.37
CA ALA A 164 10.17 0.34 -8.41
C ALA A 164 10.85 -0.29 -7.18
N ALA A 165 10.31 -0.11 -5.98
CA ALA A 165 10.82 -0.74 -4.76
C ALA A 165 10.79 -2.28 -4.85
N LEU A 166 9.69 -2.85 -5.37
CA LEU A 166 9.56 -4.28 -5.60
C LEU A 166 10.54 -4.80 -6.67
N GLY A 167 10.74 -4.04 -7.75
CA GLY A 167 11.72 -4.37 -8.79
C GLY A 167 13.16 -4.34 -8.28
N ALA A 168 13.51 -3.35 -7.46
CA ALA A 168 14.84 -3.21 -6.87
C ALA A 168 15.15 -4.39 -5.91
N CYS A 169 14.22 -4.71 -5.01
CA CYS A 169 14.36 -5.84 -4.08
C CYS A 169 14.55 -7.17 -4.84
N ARG A 170 13.77 -7.39 -5.91
CA ARG A 170 13.90 -8.60 -6.73
C ARG A 170 15.24 -8.67 -7.45
N THR A 171 15.74 -7.55 -7.95
CA THR A 171 17.02 -7.48 -8.65
C THR A 171 18.17 -7.76 -7.68
N ALA A 172 18.17 -7.11 -6.52
CA ALA A 172 19.15 -7.35 -5.46
C ALA A 172 19.13 -8.82 -5.00
N ALA A 173 17.95 -9.41 -4.78
CA ALA A 173 17.83 -10.82 -4.40
C ALA A 173 18.33 -11.78 -5.48
N LEU A 174 18.10 -11.48 -6.77
CA LEU A 174 18.62 -12.27 -7.88
C LEU A 174 20.14 -12.16 -8.01
N GLU A 175 20.70 -10.96 -7.80
CA GLU A 175 22.14 -10.73 -7.81
C GLU A 175 22.83 -11.41 -6.61
N ALA A 176 22.23 -11.35 -5.42
CA ALA A 176 22.69 -12.08 -4.24
C ALA A 176 22.61 -13.60 -4.45
N ALA A 177 21.51 -14.12 -5.00
CA ALA A 177 21.38 -15.53 -5.33
C ALA A 177 22.38 -15.99 -6.40
N ALA A 178 22.66 -15.14 -7.39
CA ALA A 178 23.65 -15.41 -8.43
C ALA A 178 25.09 -15.37 -7.90
N SER A 179 25.40 -14.46 -6.96
CA SER A 179 26.72 -14.37 -6.32
C SER A 179 26.98 -15.51 -5.33
N LEU A 180 25.92 -16.04 -4.71
CA LEU A 180 26.00 -17.10 -3.69
C LEU A 180 26.07 -18.52 -4.25
N GLY A 181 25.69 -18.76 -5.51
CA GLY A 181 26.08 -19.98 -6.26
C GLY A 181 25.79 -21.36 -5.65
N GLN A 182 25.05 -21.53 -4.53
CA GLN A 182 24.58 -22.84 -4.02
C GLN A 182 23.64 -22.79 -2.78
N ARG A 183 22.44 -23.35 -2.97
CA ARG A 183 21.57 -24.15 -2.04
C ARG A 183 20.94 -23.50 -0.77
N SER A 184 19.60 -23.52 -0.80
CA SER A 184 18.64 -23.92 0.26
C SER A 184 18.12 -22.96 1.33
N HIS A 185 18.29 -21.63 1.23
CA HIS A 185 17.50 -20.70 2.07
C HIS A 185 17.16 -19.41 1.30
N LEU A 186 15.99 -19.40 0.65
CA LEU A 186 15.51 -18.23 -0.10
C LEU A 186 14.84 -17.20 0.83
N ASP A 187 14.25 -17.65 1.95
CA ASP A 187 13.45 -16.79 2.82
C ASP A 187 14.30 -15.91 3.76
N GLU A 188 15.49 -16.36 4.22
CA GLU A 188 16.39 -15.53 5.05
C GLU A 188 17.12 -14.44 4.23
N LEU A 189 17.34 -14.68 2.94
CA LEU A 189 18.10 -13.75 2.07
C LEU A 189 17.26 -12.56 1.60
N LEU A 190 15.93 -12.67 1.62
CA LEU A 190 15.03 -11.56 1.29
C LEU A 190 15.10 -10.46 2.35
N ASP A 191 15.19 -10.84 3.64
CA ASP A 191 15.32 -9.88 4.74
C ASP A 191 16.68 -9.16 4.74
N GLU A 192 17.78 -9.84 4.39
CA GLU A 192 19.10 -9.19 4.29
C GLU A 192 19.21 -8.22 3.09
N ALA A 193 18.68 -8.59 1.93
CA ALA A 193 18.74 -7.75 0.73
C ALA A 193 17.95 -6.43 0.87
N LEU A 194 16.85 -6.46 1.64
CA LEU A 194 16.07 -5.27 1.99
C LEU A 194 16.88 -4.27 2.83
N ILE A 195 17.63 -4.77 3.82
CA ILE A 195 18.47 -3.98 4.71
C ILE A 195 19.67 -3.36 3.96
N GLU A 196 20.29 -4.10 3.03
CA GLU A 196 21.43 -3.57 2.26
C GLU A 196 21.02 -2.54 1.19
N THR A 197 19.84 -2.71 0.58
CA THR A 197 19.34 -1.78 -0.45
C THR A 197 18.91 -0.44 0.14
N PHE A 198 18.40 -0.46 1.38
CA PHE A 198 17.96 0.72 2.12
C PHE A 198 18.55 0.69 3.54
N PRO A 199 19.86 1.01 3.71
CA PRO A 199 20.46 1.04 5.02
C PRO A 199 19.70 2.05 5.90
N ALA A 200 19.36 1.65 7.13
CA ALA A 200 18.71 2.52 8.08
C ALA A 200 19.52 3.82 8.24
N SER A 201 18.98 4.93 7.76
CA SER A 201 19.56 6.24 8.02
C SER A 201 19.47 6.53 9.52
N ASP A 202 20.52 7.11 10.10
CA ASP A 202 20.46 7.64 11.46
C ASP A 202 19.21 8.53 11.61
N PRO A 203 18.49 8.46 12.74
CA PRO A 203 17.31 9.27 12.96
C PRO A 203 17.71 10.74 12.86
N ILE A 204 17.09 11.46 11.91
CA ILE A 204 17.25 12.91 11.79
C ILE A 204 16.79 13.53 13.11
N THR A 205 17.73 14.15 13.81
CA THR A 205 17.43 14.80 15.09
C THR A 205 17.00 16.24 14.83
N HIS A 206 16.20 16.78 15.74
CA HIS A 206 15.62 18.13 15.63
C HIS A 206 16.66 19.27 15.48
N SER A 207 17.96 18.98 15.58
CA SER A 207 19.07 19.92 15.35
C SER A 207 19.43 20.12 13.87
N ASP A 208 18.97 19.26 12.96
CA ASP A 208 19.37 19.29 11.54
C ASP A 208 18.56 20.29 10.69
N PHE A 209 17.56 20.93 11.30
CA PHE A 209 16.81 22.04 10.73
C PHE A 209 17.14 23.34 11.49
N ARG A 210 18.23 24.00 11.10
CA ARG A 210 18.53 25.39 11.48
C ARG A 210 18.94 26.21 10.27
#